data_AF-A0A3S7KDA6-F1
#
_entry.id   AF-A0A3S7KDA6-F1
#
_cell.length_a   1.000
_cell.length_b   1.000
_cell.length_c   1.000
_cell.angle_alpha   90.00
_cell.angle_beta   90.00
_cell.angle_gamma   90.00
#
_symmetry.space_group_name_H-M   'P 1'
#
loop_
_entity.id
_entity.type
_entity.pdbx_description
1 polymer ?
#
loop_
_entity_poly.entity_id
_entity_poly.type
_entity_poly.pdbx_seq_one_letter_code
_entity_poly.pdbx_strand_id
1 'polypeptide(L)'
;MKGQLWFWGAFLLFFALPFPCILYFGADGSIPHAARSAPWLALALLATSLTLWLTLLYAFLHYLMLAPLRAIHRVHDILAHGEPRNARVEHAEQTGVHVRGFAQWKLQLSFDNLSGTPITDQLVLVDSKPHLQRFAVGKELEARISRSPGVFPNLVLAGAAPEMDVASLCRRAAAGLLGVAVVVMAYVLCWRLQNEGQGWTFLSLGHPLLVCPLVLCAYVGGLRLLGRALQMDARGEALKYRGVGVRADVLAVRQTGTYINEQPQLEFQLQFTDRDGAVHQVSVRRIVSLLDLATVPRDAVTLLYDPDDRTNVRMELP
;
A
#
# COMPACT_ATOMS: atom_id res chain seq x y z
N MET A 1 8.68 0.59 15.22
CA MET A 1 7.57 0.51 14.23
C MET A 1 7.16 -0.93 13.88
N LYS A 2 8.07 -1.84 13.48
CA LYS A 2 7.68 -3.23 13.12
C LYS A 2 6.91 -3.97 14.24
N GLY A 3 7.39 -3.94 15.49
CA GLY A 3 6.72 -4.63 16.60
C GLY A 3 5.29 -4.15 16.87
N GLN A 4 5.02 -2.85 16.73
CA GLN A 4 3.69 -2.28 16.91
C GLN A 4 2.71 -2.77 15.82
N LEU A 5 3.17 -2.91 14.58
CA LEU A 5 2.37 -3.48 13.48
C LEU A 5 2.04 -4.95 13.73
N TRP A 6 3.01 -5.75 14.22
CA TRP A 6 2.76 -7.14 14.60
C TRP A 6 1.75 -7.27 15.74
N PHE A 7 1.86 -6.42 16.76
CA PHE A 7 0.90 -6.36 17.86
C PHE A 7 -0.51 -6.05 17.38
N TRP A 8 -0.71 -4.96 16.63
CA TRP A 8 -2.03 -4.59 16.10
C TRP A 8 -2.60 -5.67 15.17
N GLY A 9 -1.75 -6.29 14.35
CA GLY A 9 -2.17 -7.40 13.49
C GLY A 9 -2.66 -8.61 14.30
N ALA A 10 -1.90 -9.04 15.31
CA ALA A 10 -2.30 -10.14 16.18
C ALA A 10 -3.55 -9.82 17.00
N PHE A 11 -3.64 -8.59 17.52
CA PHE A 11 -4.79 -8.08 18.25
C PHE A 11 -6.07 -8.12 17.39
N LEU A 12 -6.04 -7.58 16.17
CA LEU A 12 -7.18 -7.64 15.25
C LEU A 12 -7.54 -9.08 14.89
N LEU A 13 -6.55 -9.94 14.65
CA LEU A 13 -6.79 -11.35 14.34
C LEU A 13 -7.47 -12.08 15.52
N PHE A 14 -7.11 -11.76 16.76
CA PHE A 14 -7.77 -12.30 17.95
C PHE A 14 -9.26 -11.93 17.99
N PHE A 15 -9.59 -10.67 17.73
CA PHE A 15 -11.00 -10.23 17.71
C PHE A 15 -11.79 -10.79 16.52
N ALA A 16 -11.11 -11.17 15.43
CA ALA A 16 -11.76 -11.74 14.26
C ALA A 16 -11.97 -13.26 14.35
N LEU A 17 -11.04 -14.01 14.96
CA LEU A 17 -11.04 -15.48 14.92
C LEU A 17 -11.38 -16.13 16.28
N PRO A 18 -10.51 -16.11 17.30
CA PRO A 18 -10.80 -16.79 18.57
C PRO A 18 -11.91 -16.12 19.36
N PHE A 19 -12.04 -14.79 19.34
CA PHE A 19 -13.04 -14.10 20.16
C PHE A 19 -14.49 -14.49 19.81
N PRO A 20 -14.94 -14.49 18.53
CA PRO A 20 -16.27 -15.01 18.19
C PRO A 20 -16.48 -16.48 18.57
N CYS A 21 -15.44 -17.31 18.42
CA CYS A 21 -15.50 -18.71 18.83
C CYS A 21 -15.70 -18.84 20.35
N ILE A 22 -14.96 -18.09 21.17
CA ILE A 22 -15.08 -18.11 22.63
C ILE A 22 -16.48 -17.69 23.05
N LEU A 23 -17.02 -16.61 22.47
CA LEU A 23 -18.36 -16.14 22.79
C LEU A 23 -19.44 -17.16 22.42
N TYR A 24 -19.31 -17.77 21.25
CA TYR A 24 -20.30 -18.72 20.74
C TYR A 24 -20.28 -20.06 21.47
N PHE A 25 -19.08 -20.64 21.65
CA PHE A 25 -18.93 -21.96 22.29
C PHE A 25 -18.87 -21.89 23.83
N GLY A 26 -18.68 -20.70 24.40
CA GLY A 26 -18.70 -20.49 25.85
C GLY A 26 -20.11 -20.37 26.44
N ALA A 27 -21.11 -20.06 25.61
CA ALA A 27 -22.52 -20.17 25.98
C ALA A 27 -23.01 -21.58 25.64
N ASP A 28 -23.50 -22.33 26.64
CA ASP A 28 -23.92 -23.75 26.60
C ASP A 28 -24.00 -24.40 25.20
N GLY A 29 -23.13 -25.40 24.98
CA GLY A 29 -22.87 -25.98 23.65
C GLY A 29 -24.01 -26.75 22.98
N SER A 30 -25.18 -26.85 23.60
CA SER A 30 -26.39 -27.43 22.99
C SER A 30 -27.29 -26.31 22.48
N ILE A 31 -27.52 -26.24 21.17
CA ILE A 31 -28.43 -25.26 20.56
C ILE A 31 -29.86 -25.79 20.72
N PRO A 32 -30.72 -25.13 21.50
CA PRO A 32 -32.12 -25.56 21.63
C PRO A 32 -32.78 -25.65 20.26
N HIS A 33 -33.67 -26.63 20.04
CA HIS A 33 -34.36 -26.76 18.75
C HIS A 33 -35.10 -25.47 18.32
N ALA A 34 -35.59 -24.68 19.27
CA ALA A 34 -36.24 -23.40 19.01
C ALA A 34 -35.28 -22.29 18.51
N ALA A 35 -33.98 -22.42 18.75
CA ALA A 35 -32.95 -21.46 18.33
C ALA A 35 -32.31 -21.85 16.99
N ARG A 36 -32.66 -23.01 16.41
CA ARG A 36 -32.17 -23.45 15.10
C ARG A 36 -32.82 -22.63 13.98
N SER A 37 -32.05 -22.36 12.93
CA SER A 37 -32.54 -21.61 11.78
C SER A 37 -33.41 -22.48 10.88
N ALA A 38 -34.35 -21.85 10.17
CA ALA A 38 -35.11 -22.52 9.13
C ALA A 38 -34.17 -23.12 8.06
N PRO A 39 -34.48 -24.28 7.46
CA PRO A 39 -33.57 -24.96 6.52
C PRO A 39 -33.11 -24.09 5.34
N TRP A 40 -34.01 -23.29 4.76
CA TRP A 40 -33.66 -22.38 3.67
C TRP A 40 -32.72 -21.26 4.13
N LEU A 41 -32.93 -20.74 5.35
CA LEU A 41 -32.09 -19.71 5.95
C LEU A 41 -30.70 -20.25 6.27
N ALA A 42 -30.63 -21.46 6.82
CA ALA A 42 -29.37 -22.17 7.07
C ALA A 42 -28.52 -22.31 5.80
N LEU A 43 -29.14 -22.71 4.68
CA LEU A 43 -28.46 -22.81 3.38
C LEU A 43 -28.01 -21.44 2.86
N ALA A 44 -28.83 -20.40 2.99
CA ALA A 44 -28.47 -19.03 2.63
C ALA A 44 -27.27 -18.52 3.45
N LEU A 45 -27.26 -18.77 4.76
CA LEU A 45 -26.17 -18.42 5.66
C LEU A 45 -24.89 -19.19 5.32
N LEU A 46 -25.01 -20.48 4.99
CA LEU A 46 -23.88 -21.31 4.56
C LEU A 46 -23.27 -20.76 3.25
N ALA A 47 -24.10 -20.48 2.25
CA ALA A 47 -23.66 -19.92 0.98
C ALA A 47 -22.97 -18.55 1.17
N THR A 48 -23.52 -17.70 2.04
CA THR A 48 -22.93 -16.40 2.40
C THR A 48 -21.57 -16.59 3.07
N SER A 49 -21.49 -17.48 4.05
CA SER A 49 -20.26 -17.83 4.77
C SER A 49 -19.16 -18.32 3.82
N LEU A 50 -19.48 -19.24 2.90
CA LEU A 50 -18.55 -19.73 1.88
C LEU A 50 -18.09 -18.60 0.94
N THR A 51 -19.00 -17.73 0.51
CA THR A 51 -18.69 -16.59 -0.36
C THR A 51 -17.71 -15.61 0.31
N LEU A 52 -17.89 -15.34 1.61
CA LEU A 52 -16.98 -14.48 2.36
C LEU A 52 -15.58 -15.10 2.47
N TRP A 53 -15.47 -16.40 2.78
CA TRP A 53 -14.18 -17.10 2.82
C TRP A 53 -13.48 -17.13 1.45
N LEU A 54 -14.23 -17.38 0.37
CA LEU A 54 -13.69 -17.33 -0.99
C LEU A 54 -13.19 -15.92 -1.36
N THR A 55 -13.90 -14.88 -0.92
CA THR A 55 -13.49 -13.49 -1.13
C THR A 55 -12.17 -13.19 -0.41
N LEU A 56 -12.00 -13.68 0.83
CA LEU A 56 -10.75 -13.56 1.58
C LEU A 56 -9.61 -14.34 0.92
N LEU A 57 -9.88 -15.56 0.45
CA LEU A 57 -8.90 -16.37 -0.27
C LEU A 57 -8.46 -15.68 -1.57
N TYR A 58 -9.41 -15.15 -2.33
CA TYR A 58 -9.10 -14.35 -3.53
C TYR A 58 -8.25 -13.13 -3.19
N ALA A 59 -8.59 -12.39 -2.12
CA ALA A 59 -7.79 -11.25 -1.67
C ALA A 59 -6.36 -11.68 -1.30
N PHE A 60 -6.21 -12.78 -0.57
CA PHE A 60 -4.90 -13.33 -0.21
C PHE A 60 -4.06 -13.66 -1.46
N LEU A 61 -4.63 -14.38 -2.43
CA LEU A 61 -3.96 -14.71 -3.69
C LEU A 61 -3.60 -13.45 -4.49
N HIS A 62 -4.54 -12.54 -4.65
CA HIS A 62 -4.36 -11.33 -5.45
C HIS A 62 -3.30 -10.38 -4.88
N TYR A 63 -3.37 -10.09 -3.58
CA TYR A 63 -2.53 -9.06 -2.96
C TYR A 63 -1.22 -9.61 -2.38
N LEU A 64 -1.18 -10.86 -1.91
CA LEU A 64 0.00 -11.37 -1.22
C LEU A 64 0.86 -12.32 -2.07
N MET A 65 0.22 -13.13 -2.94
CA MET A 65 0.91 -14.05 -3.84
C MET A 65 1.26 -13.39 -5.18
N LEU A 66 0.30 -12.73 -5.83
CA LEU A 66 0.48 -12.19 -7.18
C LEU A 66 1.18 -10.82 -7.20
N ALA A 67 1.13 -10.04 -6.13
CA ALA A 67 1.75 -8.71 -6.12
C ALA A 67 3.28 -8.71 -6.32
N PRO A 68 4.07 -9.58 -5.64
CA PRO A 68 5.51 -9.67 -5.89
C PRO A 68 5.83 -10.08 -7.34
N LEU A 69 5.06 -11.00 -7.91
CA LEU A 69 5.23 -11.43 -9.29
C LEU A 69 4.98 -10.24 -10.24
N ARG A 70 3.88 -9.51 -10.07
CA ARG A 70 3.59 -8.32 -10.88
C ARG A 70 4.68 -7.25 -10.75
N ALA A 71 5.22 -7.04 -9.55
CA ALA A 71 6.31 -6.11 -9.32
C ALA A 71 7.58 -6.52 -10.10
N ILE A 72 7.94 -7.81 -10.09
CA ILE A 72 9.10 -8.33 -10.85
C ILE A 72 8.88 -8.16 -12.36
N HIS A 73 7.69 -8.50 -12.87
CA HIS A 73 7.38 -8.30 -14.29
C HIS A 73 7.52 -6.81 -14.67
N ARG A 74 7.04 -5.90 -13.81
CA ARG A 74 7.19 -4.46 -14.01
C ARG A 74 8.65 -4.01 -14.00
N VAL A 75 9.49 -4.56 -13.13
CA VAL A 75 10.94 -4.26 -13.14
C VAL A 75 11.57 -4.68 -14.47
N HIS A 76 11.25 -5.87 -14.97
CA HIS A 76 11.76 -6.33 -16.28
C HIS A 76 11.26 -5.45 -17.42
N ASP A 77 9.99 -5.03 -17.39
CA ASP A 77 9.43 -4.13 -18.39
C ASP A 77 10.12 -2.77 -18.39
N ILE A 78 10.39 -2.19 -17.22
CA ILE A 78 11.15 -0.93 -17.08
C ILE A 78 12.59 -1.12 -17.57
N LEU A 79 13.23 -2.25 -17.27
CA LEU A 79 14.58 -2.54 -17.73
C LEU A 79 14.64 -2.70 -19.25
N ALA A 80 13.61 -3.27 -19.90
CA ALA A 80 13.57 -3.46 -21.35
C ALA A 80 13.15 -2.19 -22.10
N HIS A 81 12.05 -1.57 -21.68
CA HIS A 81 11.35 -0.52 -22.43
C HIS A 81 11.38 0.86 -21.76
N GLY A 82 11.86 0.97 -20.52
CA GLY A 82 11.90 2.22 -19.78
C GLY A 82 12.75 3.30 -20.47
N GLU A 83 12.42 4.56 -20.21
CA GLU A 83 13.21 5.68 -20.71
C GLU A 83 14.51 5.83 -19.91
N PRO A 84 15.68 5.88 -20.56
CA PRO A 84 16.96 6.06 -19.88
C PRO A 84 17.09 7.49 -19.35
N ARG A 85 17.61 7.62 -18.13
CA ARG A 85 17.98 8.88 -17.49
C ARG A 85 19.23 8.69 -16.66
N ASN A 86 20.04 9.74 -16.56
CA ASN A 86 21.19 9.76 -15.66
C ASN A 86 20.71 10.28 -14.30
N ALA A 87 20.90 9.48 -13.27
CA ALA A 87 20.52 9.80 -11.90
C ALA A 87 21.77 10.06 -11.07
N ARG A 88 21.82 11.21 -10.39
CA ARG A 88 22.91 11.58 -9.51
C ARG A 88 22.61 11.18 -8.07
N VAL A 89 23.58 10.55 -7.41
CA VAL A 89 23.46 10.21 -5.98
C VAL A 89 23.68 11.47 -5.13
N GLU A 90 22.62 11.96 -4.49
CA GLU A 90 22.70 13.07 -3.53
C GLU A 90 23.08 12.59 -2.14
N HIS A 91 22.48 11.48 -1.71
CA HIS A 91 22.69 10.91 -0.39
C HIS A 91 22.72 9.40 -0.46
N ALA A 92 23.58 8.77 0.33
CA ALA A 92 23.72 7.32 0.38
C ALA A 92 23.93 6.86 1.83
N GLU A 93 22.97 6.10 2.35
CA GLU A 93 23.02 5.54 3.71
C GLU A 93 22.92 4.03 3.67
N GLN A 94 23.69 3.35 4.51
CA GLN A 94 23.47 1.93 4.77
C GLN A 94 22.36 1.78 5.80
N THR A 95 21.37 0.94 5.53
CA THR A 95 20.26 0.69 6.48
C THR A 95 20.65 -0.22 7.64
N GLY A 96 21.88 -0.76 7.64
CA GLY A 96 22.37 -1.77 8.59
C GLY A 96 21.82 -3.19 8.35
N VAL A 97 20.86 -3.34 7.45
CA VAL A 97 20.29 -4.64 7.05
C VAL A 97 21.19 -5.29 6.02
N HIS A 98 21.51 -6.58 6.23
CA HIS A 98 22.25 -7.37 5.26
C HIS A 98 21.33 -8.40 4.62
N VAL A 99 21.35 -8.47 3.29
CA VAL A 99 20.60 -9.45 2.50
C VAL A 99 21.60 -10.36 1.81
N ARG A 100 21.59 -11.65 2.18
CA ARG A 100 22.55 -12.65 1.66
C ARG A 100 24.03 -12.22 1.79
N GLY A 101 24.37 -11.55 2.89
CA GLY A 101 25.73 -11.08 3.16
C GLY A 101 26.10 -9.73 2.53
N PHE A 102 25.22 -9.13 1.72
CA PHE A 102 25.43 -7.81 1.12
C PHE A 102 24.67 -6.72 1.89
N ALA A 103 25.29 -5.55 2.05
CA ALA A 103 24.66 -4.41 2.71
C ALA A 103 23.54 -3.81 1.85
N GLN A 104 22.42 -3.49 2.50
CA GLN A 104 21.34 -2.73 1.89
C GLN A 104 21.61 -1.23 2.03
N TRP A 105 21.45 -0.52 0.91
CA TRP A 105 21.62 0.92 0.80
C TRP A 105 20.28 1.60 0.55
N LYS A 106 20.10 2.76 1.17
CA LYS A 106 19.05 3.72 0.88
C LYS A 106 19.71 4.91 0.18
N LEU A 107 19.38 5.09 -1.10
CA LEU A 107 19.92 6.14 -1.94
C LEU A 107 18.87 7.21 -2.20
N GLN A 108 19.28 8.47 -2.14
CA GLN A 108 18.52 9.60 -2.63
C GLN A 108 19.10 10.00 -3.99
N LEU A 109 18.27 9.88 -5.03
CA LEU A 109 18.66 10.05 -6.42
C LEU A 109 17.96 11.30 -6.99
N SER A 110 18.73 12.16 -7.65
CA SER A 110 18.22 13.32 -8.39
C SER A 110 18.33 13.06 -9.89
N PHE A 111 17.24 13.27 -10.62
CA PHE A 111 17.18 13.04 -12.07
C PHE A 111 16.01 13.80 -12.69
N ASP A 112 16.07 13.98 -14.01
CA ASP A 112 14.96 14.58 -14.75
C ASP A 112 13.86 13.55 -14.99
N ASN A 113 12.62 13.95 -14.69
CA ASN A 113 11.44 13.14 -14.96
C ASN A 113 11.15 13.00 -16.48
N LEU A 114 10.04 12.35 -16.85
CA LEU A 114 9.70 12.14 -18.27
C LEU A 114 9.46 13.47 -19.02
N SER A 115 9.08 14.52 -18.31
CA SER A 115 8.85 15.86 -18.86
C SER A 115 10.06 16.78 -18.81
N GLY A 116 11.22 16.30 -18.35
CA GLY A 116 12.46 17.07 -18.23
C GLY A 116 12.53 17.98 -17.00
N THR A 117 11.72 17.71 -15.97
CA THR A 117 11.75 18.45 -14.70
C THR A 117 12.61 17.71 -13.68
N PRO A 118 13.55 18.37 -13.00
CA PRO A 118 14.39 17.73 -11.99
C PRO A 118 13.55 17.32 -10.79
N ILE A 119 13.66 16.06 -10.39
CA ILE A 119 13.00 15.49 -9.21
C ILE A 119 13.98 14.66 -8.39
N THR A 120 13.68 14.50 -7.11
CA THR A 120 14.46 13.66 -6.20
C THR A 120 13.63 12.50 -5.70
N ASP A 121 14.17 11.27 -5.76
CA ASP A 121 13.48 10.06 -5.32
C ASP A 121 14.35 9.14 -4.44
N GLN A 122 13.70 8.37 -3.58
CA GLN A 122 14.37 7.44 -2.68
C GLN A 122 14.30 6.02 -3.22
N LEU A 123 15.46 5.39 -3.39
CA LEU A 123 15.58 4.02 -3.84
C LEU A 123 16.31 3.18 -2.79
N VAL A 124 15.77 1.99 -2.50
CA VAL A 124 16.41 1.01 -1.62
C VAL A 124 16.90 -0.16 -2.47
N LEU A 125 18.17 -0.50 -2.35
CA LEU A 125 18.81 -1.58 -3.11
C LEU A 125 19.86 -2.33 -2.29
N VAL A 126 20.31 -3.46 -2.83
CA VAL A 126 21.38 -4.27 -2.25
C VAL A 126 22.59 -4.19 -3.18
N ASP A 127 23.77 -3.86 -2.63
CA ASP A 127 24.99 -3.79 -3.43
C ASP A 127 25.67 -5.16 -3.54
N SER A 128 25.47 -5.84 -4.66
CA SER A 128 26.14 -7.10 -4.97
C SER A 128 27.63 -6.97 -5.31
N LYS A 129 28.13 -5.76 -5.58
CA LYS A 129 29.53 -5.49 -5.95
C LYS A 129 30.09 -4.28 -5.18
N PRO A 130 30.25 -4.38 -3.85
CA PRO A 130 30.70 -3.27 -3.00
C PRO A 130 32.10 -2.76 -3.36
N HIS A 131 32.96 -3.61 -3.92
CA HIS A 131 34.30 -3.24 -4.37
C HIS A 131 34.34 -2.18 -5.48
N LEU A 132 33.23 -1.99 -6.21
CA LEU A 132 33.15 -0.99 -7.29
C LEU A 132 32.80 0.41 -6.79
N GLN A 133 32.46 0.59 -5.51
CA GLN A 133 32.11 1.90 -4.89
C GLN A 133 31.11 2.72 -5.72
N ARG A 134 30.13 2.05 -6.32
CA ARG A 134 29.20 2.65 -7.30
C ARG A 134 28.26 3.69 -6.68
N PHE A 135 27.98 3.56 -5.39
CA PHE A 135 26.94 4.32 -4.69
C PHE A 135 27.49 5.47 -3.84
N ALA A 136 28.69 5.95 -4.15
CA ALA A 136 29.24 7.14 -3.51
C ALA A 136 28.48 8.41 -3.90
N VAL A 137 28.38 9.36 -2.99
CA VAL A 137 27.75 10.67 -3.22
C VAL A 137 28.41 11.38 -4.41
N GLY A 138 27.60 11.96 -5.28
CA GLY A 138 28.03 12.67 -6.48
C GLY A 138 28.27 11.78 -7.70
N LYS A 139 28.22 10.46 -7.58
CA LYS A 139 28.29 9.56 -8.75
C LYS A 139 27.00 9.61 -9.56
N GLU A 140 27.17 9.50 -10.88
CA GLU A 140 26.06 9.30 -11.81
C GLU A 140 25.81 7.82 -12.01
N LEU A 141 24.53 7.46 -12.02
CA LEU A 141 24.02 6.11 -12.21
C LEU A 141 23.05 6.14 -13.37
N GLU A 142 23.19 5.21 -14.29
CA GLU A 142 22.18 5.00 -15.31
C GLU A 142 20.91 4.42 -14.65
N ALA A 143 19.79 5.09 -14.85
CA ALA A 143 18.49 4.66 -14.38
C ALA A 143 17.49 4.60 -15.55
N ARG A 144 16.45 3.80 -15.39
CA ARG A 144 15.34 3.68 -16.32
C ARG A 144 14.04 4.02 -15.61
N ILE A 145 13.27 4.90 -16.21
CA ILE A 145 11.96 5.34 -15.73
C ILE A 145 10.86 4.62 -16.50
N SER A 146 9.80 4.21 -15.81
CA SER A 146 8.60 3.66 -16.45
C SER A 146 7.93 4.71 -17.34
N ARG A 147 7.61 4.36 -18.59
CA ARG A 147 6.82 5.21 -19.50
C ARG A 147 5.38 5.45 -19.03
N SER A 148 4.86 4.55 -18.19
CA SER A 148 3.55 4.65 -17.57
C SER A 148 3.70 4.62 -16.03
N PRO A 149 4.06 5.76 -15.41
CA PRO A 149 4.17 5.86 -13.96
C PRO A 149 2.84 5.49 -13.28
N GLY A 150 2.92 4.70 -12.22
CA GLY A 150 1.74 4.21 -11.50
C GLY A 150 2.15 3.43 -10.25
N VAL A 151 1.62 2.22 -10.09
CA VAL A 151 1.95 1.33 -8.96
C VAL A 151 3.46 1.06 -8.91
N PHE A 152 4.11 1.31 -7.76
CA PHE A 152 5.52 1.03 -7.55
C PHE A 152 5.98 -0.34 -8.12
N PRO A 153 7.19 -0.46 -8.73
CA PRO A 153 8.22 0.59 -8.90
C PRO A 153 8.06 1.42 -10.18
N ASN A 154 8.52 2.68 -10.14
CA ASN A 154 8.54 3.61 -11.28
C ASN A 154 9.96 3.93 -11.78
N LEU A 155 11.00 3.62 -11.00
CA LEU A 155 12.41 3.85 -11.29
C LEU A 155 13.19 2.56 -10.98
N VAL A 156 14.13 2.20 -11.86
CA VAL A 156 15.04 1.05 -11.69
C VAL A 156 16.43 1.43 -12.19
N LEU A 157 17.50 1.04 -11.50
CA LEU A 157 18.87 1.25 -12.01
C LEU A 157 19.20 0.29 -13.15
N ALA A 158 19.96 0.76 -14.14
CA ALA A 158 20.46 -0.08 -15.21
C ALA A 158 21.35 -1.20 -14.63
N GLY A 159 21.13 -2.44 -15.09
CA GLY A 159 21.83 -3.62 -14.57
C GLY A 159 21.31 -4.11 -13.21
N ALA A 160 20.19 -3.60 -12.71
CA ALA A 160 19.50 -4.19 -11.57
C ALA A 160 19.07 -5.63 -11.89
N ALA A 161 19.39 -6.56 -11.00
CA ALA A 161 18.90 -7.94 -11.06
C ALA A 161 17.75 -8.08 -10.05
N PRO A 162 16.48 -8.11 -10.50
CA PRO A 162 15.36 -8.34 -9.60
C PRO A 162 15.44 -9.76 -9.05
N GLU A 163 15.62 -9.88 -7.74
CA GLU A 163 15.56 -11.16 -7.05
C GLU A 163 14.24 -11.34 -6.32
N MET A 164 13.68 -12.54 -6.42
CA MET A 164 12.53 -12.94 -5.62
C MET A 164 13.01 -13.69 -4.39
N ASP A 165 12.51 -13.31 -3.21
CA ASP A 165 12.62 -14.14 -2.02
C ASP A 165 11.63 -15.31 -2.12
N VAL A 166 12.04 -16.37 -2.83
CA VAL A 166 11.28 -17.62 -3.01
C VAL A 166 10.89 -18.21 -1.66
N ALA A 167 11.77 -18.13 -0.66
CA ALA A 167 11.47 -18.65 0.67
C ALA A 167 10.31 -17.88 1.32
N SER A 168 10.24 -16.55 1.15
CA SER A 168 9.08 -15.78 1.61
C SER A 168 7.79 -16.16 0.88
N LEU A 169 7.86 -16.42 -0.42
CA LEU A 169 6.71 -16.84 -1.21
C LEU A 169 6.22 -18.21 -0.74
N CYS A 170 7.13 -19.17 -0.55
CA CYS A 170 6.81 -20.49 0.00
C CYS A 170 6.20 -20.41 1.40
N ARG A 171 6.76 -19.60 2.31
CA ARG A 171 6.20 -19.40 3.66
C ARG A 171 4.77 -18.85 3.60
N ARG A 172 4.53 -17.87 2.74
CA ARG A 172 3.20 -17.30 2.54
C ARG A 172 2.26 -18.34 1.93
N ALA A 173 2.68 -19.10 0.91
CA ALA A 173 1.87 -20.16 0.31
C ALA A 173 1.50 -21.26 1.34
N ALA A 174 2.47 -21.70 2.15
CA ALA A 174 2.24 -22.63 3.25
C ALA A 174 1.25 -22.07 4.29
N ALA A 175 1.39 -20.79 4.66
CA ALA A 175 0.45 -20.13 5.55
C ALA A 175 -0.97 -20.04 4.96
N GLY A 176 -1.08 -19.78 3.66
CA GLY A 176 -2.36 -19.78 2.95
C GLY A 176 -3.03 -21.16 2.93
N LEU A 177 -2.26 -22.22 2.61
CA LEU A 177 -2.73 -23.61 2.65
C LEU A 177 -3.16 -24.02 4.07
N LEU A 178 -2.37 -23.65 5.08
CA LEU A 178 -2.73 -23.86 6.49
C LEU A 178 -4.03 -23.15 6.83
N GLY A 179 -4.20 -21.89 6.40
CA GLY A 179 -5.44 -21.13 6.59
C GLY A 179 -6.65 -21.83 5.98
N VAL A 180 -6.54 -22.32 4.73
CA VAL A 180 -7.60 -23.09 4.07
C VAL A 180 -7.90 -24.38 4.85
N ALA A 181 -6.87 -25.11 5.28
CA ALA A 181 -7.05 -26.33 6.07
C ALA A 181 -7.77 -26.06 7.40
N VAL A 182 -7.44 -24.97 8.09
CA VAL A 182 -8.11 -24.55 9.33
C VAL A 182 -9.58 -24.23 9.08
N VAL A 183 -9.91 -23.51 8.01
CA VAL A 183 -11.30 -23.20 7.65
C VAL A 183 -12.08 -24.48 7.34
N VAL A 184 -11.53 -25.37 6.51
CA VAL A 184 -12.16 -26.67 6.19
C VAL A 184 -12.37 -27.48 7.46
N MET A 185 -11.35 -27.56 8.32
CA MET A 185 -11.44 -28.26 9.60
C MET A 185 -12.54 -27.66 10.49
N ALA A 186 -12.70 -26.33 10.52
CA ALA A 186 -13.76 -25.67 11.28
C ALA A 186 -15.16 -26.06 10.77
N TYR A 187 -15.38 -26.09 9.46
CA TYR A 187 -16.65 -26.58 8.89
C TYR A 187 -16.92 -28.05 9.25
N VAL A 188 -15.91 -28.91 9.13
CA VAL A 188 -16.04 -30.34 9.44
C VAL A 188 -16.33 -30.55 10.94
N LEU A 189 -15.65 -29.83 11.83
CA LEU A 189 -15.88 -29.91 13.27
C LEU A 189 -17.28 -29.42 13.64
N CYS A 190 -17.70 -28.26 13.14
CA CYS A 190 -19.05 -27.75 13.42
C CYS A 190 -20.13 -28.71 12.91
N TRP A 191 -19.93 -29.26 11.70
CA TRP A 191 -20.83 -30.28 11.15
C TRP A 191 -20.91 -31.52 12.04
N ARG A 192 -19.76 -32.09 12.46
CA ARG A 192 -19.74 -33.30 13.30
C ARG A 192 -20.37 -33.08 14.67
N LEU A 193 -20.19 -31.90 15.26
CA LEU A 193 -20.62 -31.61 16.63
C LEU A 193 -22.08 -31.14 16.71
N GLN A 194 -22.60 -30.44 15.69
CA GLN A 194 -23.87 -29.71 15.81
C GLN A 194 -24.96 -30.16 14.83
N ASN A 195 -24.64 -31.02 13.85
CA ASN A 195 -25.60 -31.48 12.84
C ASN A 195 -26.85 -32.12 13.48
N GLU A 196 -26.67 -33.00 14.48
CA GLU A 196 -27.76 -33.71 15.19
C GLU A 196 -28.83 -34.31 14.26
N GLY A 197 -28.45 -34.70 13.03
CA GLY A 197 -29.38 -35.23 12.02
C GLY A 197 -30.25 -34.19 11.29
N GLN A 198 -30.11 -32.90 11.59
CA GLN A 198 -30.94 -31.81 11.05
C GLN A 198 -30.19 -30.90 10.05
N GLY A 199 -29.03 -31.33 9.55
CA GLY A 199 -28.21 -30.61 8.59
C GLY A 199 -27.56 -29.35 9.16
N TRP A 200 -27.45 -28.32 8.32
CA TRP A 200 -26.84 -27.02 8.67
C TRP A 200 -27.74 -26.10 9.51
N THR A 201 -28.87 -26.57 10.02
CA THR A 201 -29.84 -25.75 10.78
C THR A 201 -29.29 -25.15 12.09
N PHE A 202 -28.13 -25.64 12.55
CA PHE A 202 -27.38 -25.01 13.65
C PHE A 202 -26.77 -23.65 13.28
N LEU A 203 -26.65 -23.34 11.98
CA LEU A 203 -26.06 -22.09 11.52
C LEU A 203 -27.00 -20.92 11.81
N SER A 204 -26.51 -19.94 12.56
CA SER A 204 -27.20 -18.69 12.88
C SER A 204 -26.34 -17.49 12.49
N LEU A 205 -26.91 -16.28 12.54
CA LEU A 205 -26.17 -15.04 12.24
C LEU A 205 -24.95 -14.83 13.17
N GLY A 206 -25.02 -15.34 14.40
CA GLY A 206 -23.93 -15.27 15.37
C GLY A 206 -22.90 -16.41 15.26
N HIS A 207 -23.09 -17.37 14.35
CA HIS A 207 -22.22 -18.53 14.26
C HIS A 207 -20.81 -18.13 13.79
N PRO A 208 -19.72 -18.62 14.42
CA PRO A 208 -18.35 -18.23 14.09
C PRO A 208 -17.97 -18.42 12.62
N LEU A 209 -18.45 -19.49 11.98
CA LEU A 209 -18.27 -19.71 10.54
C LEU A 209 -18.74 -18.54 9.66
N LEU A 210 -19.69 -17.72 10.12
CA LEU A 210 -20.16 -16.53 9.42
C LEU A 210 -19.52 -15.25 9.96
N VAL A 211 -19.48 -15.09 11.29
CA VAL A 211 -18.99 -13.87 11.93
C VAL A 211 -17.49 -13.66 11.67
N CYS A 212 -16.68 -14.72 11.77
CA CYS A 212 -15.24 -14.64 11.54
C CYS A 212 -14.88 -14.10 10.15
N PRO A 213 -15.34 -14.69 9.03
CA PRO A 213 -15.02 -14.15 7.71
C PRO A 213 -15.68 -12.80 7.46
N LEU A 214 -16.84 -12.50 8.07
CA LEU A 214 -17.48 -11.18 7.98
C LEU A 214 -16.57 -10.09 8.58
N VAL A 215 -16.07 -10.28 9.80
CA VAL A 215 -15.17 -9.34 10.47
C VAL A 215 -13.86 -9.18 9.71
N LEU A 216 -13.28 -10.28 9.22
CA LEU A 216 -12.07 -10.23 8.39
C LEU A 216 -12.31 -9.45 7.08
N CYS A 217 -13.44 -9.68 6.41
CA CYS A 217 -13.83 -8.92 5.22
C CYS A 217 -14.00 -7.44 5.54
N ALA A 218 -14.61 -7.09 6.68
CA ALA A 218 -14.75 -5.71 7.13
C ALA A 218 -13.38 -5.05 7.38
N TYR A 219 -12.43 -5.76 7.99
CA TYR A 219 -11.06 -5.26 8.17
C TYR A 219 -10.35 -5.05 6.84
N VAL A 220 -10.40 -6.03 5.93
CA VAL A 220 -9.80 -5.89 4.58
C VAL A 220 -10.45 -4.72 3.82
N GLY A 221 -11.78 -4.60 3.89
CA GLY A 221 -12.53 -3.49 3.29
C GLY A 221 -12.14 -2.13 3.89
N GLY A 222 -12.08 -2.03 5.22
CA GLY A 222 -11.65 -0.84 5.94
C GLY A 222 -10.22 -0.42 5.59
N LEU A 223 -9.27 -1.37 5.59
CA LEU A 223 -7.89 -1.11 5.14
C LEU A 223 -7.84 -0.65 3.68
N ARG A 224 -8.68 -1.20 2.80
CA ARG A 224 -8.74 -0.76 1.39
C ARG A 224 -9.36 0.63 1.25
N LEU A 225 -10.39 0.97 2.01
CA LEU A 225 -10.97 2.30 2.00
C LEU A 225 -9.98 3.34 2.53
N LEU A 226 -9.31 3.02 3.63
CA LEU A 226 -8.22 3.85 4.17
C LEU A 226 -7.07 3.98 3.16
N GLY A 227 -6.66 2.86 2.57
CA GLY A 227 -5.65 2.83 1.52
C GLY A 227 -6.05 3.63 0.29
N ARG A 228 -7.32 3.63 -0.13
CA ARG A 228 -7.84 4.45 -1.24
C ARG A 228 -7.83 5.94 -0.91
N ALA A 229 -8.21 6.30 0.33
CA ALA A 229 -8.11 7.67 0.80
C ALA A 229 -6.66 8.16 0.78
N LEU A 230 -5.71 7.30 1.17
CA LEU A 230 -4.27 7.57 1.08
C LEU A 230 -3.73 7.52 -0.37
N GLN A 231 -4.28 6.67 -1.24
CA GLN A 231 -3.89 6.58 -2.66
C GLN A 231 -4.32 7.80 -3.49
N MET A 232 -5.15 8.71 -2.96
CA MET A 232 -5.25 10.05 -3.55
C MET A 232 -3.87 10.71 -3.64
N ASP A 233 -2.95 10.43 -2.70
CA ASP A 233 -1.54 10.85 -2.79
C ASP A 233 -0.73 10.07 -3.84
N ALA A 234 -1.13 8.83 -4.19
CA ALA A 234 -0.44 8.01 -5.19
C ALA A 234 -0.66 8.49 -6.64
N ARG A 235 -1.78 9.17 -6.93
CA ARG A 235 -1.90 9.96 -8.18
C ARG A 235 -0.85 11.07 -8.22
N GLY A 236 -0.58 11.68 -7.07
CA GLY A 236 0.54 12.60 -6.89
C GLY A 236 1.91 11.93 -7.07
N GLU A 237 2.08 10.66 -6.74
CA GLU A 237 3.33 9.91 -7.02
C GLU A 237 3.54 9.67 -8.52
N ALA A 238 2.51 9.28 -9.27
CA ALA A 238 2.62 9.18 -10.72
C ALA A 238 2.95 10.54 -11.34
N LEU A 239 2.33 11.61 -10.83
CA LEU A 239 2.58 12.99 -11.25
C LEU A 239 4.03 13.43 -11.03
N LYS A 240 4.72 12.89 -10.01
CA LYS A 240 6.16 13.16 -9.82
C LYS A 240 6.98 12.81 -11.06
N TYR A 241 6.72 11.66 -11.69
CA TYR A 241 7.52 11.17 -12.82
C TYR A 241 7.06 11.69 -14.20
N ARG A 242 5.84 12.21 -14.32
CA ARG A 242 5.28 12.70 -15.61
C ARG A 242 4.86 14.16 -15.62
N GLY A 243 4.91 14.83 -14.47
CA GLY A 243 4.41 16.18 -14.30
C GLY A 243 5.36 17.20 -14.92
N VAL A 244 4.79 18.25 -15.48
CA VAL A 244 5.56 19.38 -16.00
C VAL A 244 5.83 20.34 -14.85
N GLY A 245 7.11 20.61 -14.58
CA GLY A 245 7.54 21.62 -13.63
C GLY A 245 7.28 23.03 -14.15
N VAL A 246 6.64 23.83 -13.31
CA VAL A 246 6.43 25.26 -13.52
C VAL A 246 6.70 25.99 -12.22
N ARG A 247 7.20 27.23 -12.35
CA ARG A 247 7.26 28.16 -11.22
C ARG A 247 5.86 28.72 -10.99
N ALA A 248 5.28 28.42 -9.82
CA ALA A 248 4.00 28.94 -9.41
C ALA A 248 4.20 30.06 -8.38
N ASP A 249 3.47 31.16 -8.53
CA ASP A 249 3.45 32.26 -7.59
C ASP A 249 2.48 31.94 -6.45
N VAL A 250 2.88 32.22 -5.22
CA VAL A 250 2.07 31.97 -4.03
C VAL A 250 1.21 33.21 -3.76
N LEU A 251 -0.10 33.10 -4.00
CA LEU A 251 -1.05 34.19 -3.77
C LEU A 251 -1.41 34.34 -2.30
N ALA A 252 -1.61 33.21 -1.62
CA ALA A 252 -1.93 33.19 -0.20
C ALA A 252 -1.57 31.85 0.44
N VAL A 253 -1.16 31.90 1.71
CA VAL A 253 -0.98 30.72 2.56
C VAL A 253 -1.91 30.85 3.75
N ARG A 254 -2.74 29.84 3.99
CA ARG A 254 -3.71 29.83 5.08
C ARG A 254 -3.62 28.53 5.86
N GLN A 255 -3.76 28.58 7.18
CA GLN A 255 -3.86 27.36 7.97
C GLN A 255 -5.28 26.80 7.88
N THR A 256 -5.44 25.49 7.65
CA THR A 256 -6.78 24.87 7.51
C THR A 256 -7.45 24.58 8.85
N GLY A 257 -6.75 24.81 9.97
CA GLY A 257 -7.18 24.41 11.31
C GLY A 257 -7.06 22.90 11.60
N THR A 258 -6.64 22.11 10.61
CA THR A 258 -6.41 20.67 10.76
C THR A 258 -4.95 20.39 11.13
N TYR A 259 -4.74 19.47 12.08
CA TYR A 259 -3.42 18.99 12.48
C TYR A 259 -3.34 17.48 12.29
N ILE A 260 -2.23 17.00 11.74
CA ILE A 260 -1.94 15.58 11.55
C ILE A 260 -0.62 15.30 12.25
N ASN A 261 -0.64 14.43 13.27
CA ASN A 261 0.52 14.16 14.13
C ASN A 261 1.13 15.45 14.71
N GLU A 262 0.29 16.36 15.21
CA GLU A 262 0.68 17.67 15.75
C GLU A 262 1.34 18.63 14.74
N GLN A 263 1.42 18.24 13.47
CA GLN A 263 1.90 19.08 12.38
C GLN A 263 0.71 19.78 11.71
N PRO A 264 0.76 21.11 11.53
CA PRO A 264 -0.32 21.86 10.91
C PRO A 264 -0.44 21.54 9.42
N GLN A 265 -1.67 21.52 8.92
CA GLN A 265 -1.95 21.54 7.50
C GLN A 265 -2.17 22.98 7.03
N LEU A 266 -1.42 23.37 6.00
CA LEU A 266 -1.52 24.65 5.31
C LEU A 266 -2.18 24.46 3.94
N GLU A 267 -2.94 25.45 3.52
CA GLU A 267 -3.53 25.61 2.19
C GLU A 267 -2.79 26.73 1.45
N PHE A 268 -2.21 26.37 0.31
CA PHE A 268 -1.49 27.25 -0.59
C PHE A 268 -2.39 27.58 -1.79
N GLN A 269 -2.70 28.85 -1.99
CA GLN A 269 -3.31 29.35 -3.22
C GLN A 269 -2.19 29.72 -4.17
N LEU A 270 -2.09 28.97 -5.27
CA LEU A 270 -1.01 29.06 -6.23
C LEU A 270 -1.55 29.53 -7.58
N GLN A 271 -0.77 30.34 -8.27
CA GLN A 271 -1.02 30.74 -9.64
C GLN A 271 0.14 30.31 -10.53
N PHE A 272 -0.15 29.68 -11.66
CA PHE A 272 0.87 29.31 -12.63
C PHE A 272 0.38 29.50 -14.05
N THR A 273 1.33 29.66 -14.97
CA THR A 273 1.07 29.74 -16.41
C THR A 273 1.46 28.43 -17.05
N ASP A 274 0.54 27.79 -17.78
CA ASP A 274 0.81 26.54 -18.47
C ASP A 274 1.66 26.73 -19.75
N ARG A 275 2.00 25.62 -20.42
CA ARG A 275 2.79 25.65 -21.67
C ARG A 275 2.07 26.38 -22.81
N ASP A 276 0.75 26.50 -22.75
CA ASP A 276 -0.08 27.16 -23.75
C ASP A 276 -0.26 28.66 -23.45
N GLY A 277 0.33 29.14 -22.35
CA GLY A 277 0.23 30.53 -21.91
C GLY A 277 -1.03 30.86 -21.11
N ALA A 278 -1.85 29.87 -20.78
CA ALA A 278 -3.05 30.06 -19.97
C ALA A 278 -2.70 30.08 -18.48
N VAL A 279 -3.33 31.01 -17.76
CA VAL A 279 -3.13 31.21 -16.33
C VAL A 279 -4.14 30.40 -15.54
N HIS A 280 -3.67 29.59 -14.61
CA HIS A 280 -4.49 28.75 -13.74
C HIS A 280 -4.25 29.09 -12.28
N GLN A 281 -5.32 29.03 -11.49
CA GLN A 281 -5.26 29.17 -10.04
C GLN A 281 -5.73 27.87 -9.38
N VAL A 282 -4.91 27.36 -8.47
CA VAL A 282 -5.15 26.07 -7.79
C VAL A 282 -4.90 26.20 -6.30
N SER A 283 -5.60 25.39 -5.52
CA SER A 283 -5.43 25.30 -4.07
C SER A 283 -4.82 23.95 -3.71
N VAL A 284 -3.67 23.97 -3.03
CA VAL A 284 -2.95 22.76 -2.62
C VAL A 284 -2.83 22.73 -1.10
N ARG A 285 -3.21 21.60 -0.48
CA ARG A 285 -3.09 21.40 0.96
C ARG A 285 -1.87 20.55 1.28
N ARG A 286 -1.03 21.02 2.21
CA ARG A 286 0.16 20.29 2.62
C ARG A 286 0.36 20.34 4.13
N ILE A 287 0.78 19.20 4.69
CA ILE A 287 1.23 19.10 6.08
C ILE A 287 2.66 19.62 6.10
N VAL A 288 2.93 20.61 6.97
CA VAL A 288 4.26 21.20 7.13
C VAL A 288 4.69 21.00 8.58
N SER A 289 5.96 20.62 8.77
CA SER A 289 6.54 20.50 10.11
C SER A 289 6.48 21.84 10.85
N LEU A 290 6.22 21.81 12.16
CA LEU A 290 6.28 23.01 12.99
C LEU A 290 7.64 23.71 12.93
N LEU A 291 8.72 22.94 12.77
CA LEU A 291 10.08 23.47 12.65
C LEU A 291 10.30 24.24 11.34
N ASP A 292 9.57 23.87 10.29
CA ASP A 292 9.75 24.40 8.94
C ASP A 292 8.72 25.48 8.60
N LEU A 293 7.82 25.82 9.54
CA LEU A 293 6.79 26.86 9.36
C LEU A 293 7.38 28.23 9.00
N ALA A 294 8.52 28.58 9.60
CA ALA A 294 9.20 29.85 9.35
C ALA A 294 9.86 29.90 7.97
N THR A 295 10.17 28.75 7.39
CA THR A 295 10.84 28.59 6.09
C THR A 295 9.87 28.32 4.95
N VAL A 296 8.56 28.36 5.19
CA VAL A 296 7.55 28.18 4.16
C VAL A 296 7.67 29.30 3.11
N PRO A 297 7.93 28.97 1.83
CA PRO A 297 8.07 29.96 0.77
C PRO A 297 6.74 30.71 0.55
N ARG A 298 6.81 32.04 0.50
CA ARG A 298 5.65 32.94 0.30
C ARG A 298 5.61 33.63 -1.05
N ASP A 299 6.66 33.50 -1.84
CA ASP A 299 6.79 34.21 -3.12
C ASP A 299 6.49 33.26 -4.28
N ALA A 300 7.31 32.22 -4.45
CA ALA A 300 7.15 31.25 -5.52
C ALA A 300 7.59 29.85 -5.09
N VAL A 301 6.99 28.84 -5.72
CA VAL A 301 7.26 27.42 -5.47
C VAL A 301 7.30 26.63 -6.77
N THR A 302 7.96 25.48 -6.74
CA THR A 302 7.94 24.54 -7.86
C THR A 302 6.64 23.72 -7.79
N LEU A 303 5.87 23.77 -8.87
CA LEU A 303 4.64 23.04 -9.04
C LEU A 303 4.79 22.06 -10.19
N LEU A 304 4.42 20.81 -9.97
CA LEU A 304 4.25 19.81 -11.02
C LEU A 304 2.76 19.76 -11.38
N TYR A 305 2.41 19.98 -12.63
CA TYR A 305 1.04 19.79 -13.11
C TYR A 305 0.95 18.71 -14.18
N ASP A 306 -0.22 18.09 -14.29
CA ASP A 306 -0.48 17.07 -15.30
C ASP A 306 -0.88 17.74 -16.61
N PRO A 307 -0.19 17.51 -17.74
CA PRO A 307 -0.56 18.11 -19.02
C PRO A 307 -1.95 17.67 -19.50
N ASP A 308 -2.37 16.45 -19.14
CA ASP A 308 -3.68 15.91 -19.53
C ASP A 308 -4.81 16.40 -18.62
N ASP A 309 -4.51 16.71 -17.35
CA ASP A 309 -5.45 17.21 -16.34
C ASP A 309 -4.82 18.34 -15.52
N ARG A 310 -5.02 19.58 -15.99
CA ARG A 310 -4.41 20.79 -15.40
C ARG A 310 -4.86 21.08 -13.96
N THR A 311 -5.91 20.41 -13.45
CA THR A 311 -6.34 20.53 -12.05
C THR A 311 -5.55 19.59 -11.12
N ASN A 312 -4.93 18.55 -11.66
CA ASN A 312 -4.09 17.61 -10.94
C ASN A 312 -2.68 18.20 -10.78
N VAL A 313 -2.40 18.75 -9.60
CA VAL A 313 -1.15 19.44 -9.31
C VAL A 313 -0.49 18.87 -8.05
N ARG A 314 0.84 18.92 -8.02
CA ARG A 314 1.68 18.55 -6.88
C ARG A 314 2.71 19.64 -6.64
N MET A 315 2.64 20.25 -5.47
CA MET A 315 3.63 21.21 -4.99
C MET A 315 4.86 20.45 -4.48
N GLU A 316 6.04 20.86 -4.91
CA GLU A 316 7.31 20.43 -4.30
C GLU A 316 7.80 21.52 -3.36
N LEU A 317 7.95 21.16 -2.08
CA LEU A 317 8.60 22.02 -1.09
C LEU A 317 10.11 21.76 -1.16
N PRO A 318 10.93 22.82 -1.07
CA PRO A 318 12.39 22.72 -1.09
C PRO A 318 12.95 21.95 0.11
#